data_AF-A0A6L2PX11-F1
#
_entry.id   AF-A0A6L2PX11-F1
#
_cell.length_a   1.000
_cell.length_b   1.000
_cell.length_c   1.000
_cell.angle_alpha   90.00
_cell.angle_beta   90.00
_cell.angle_gamma   90.00
#
_symmetry.space_group_name_H-M   'P 1'
#
loop_
_entity.id
_entity.type
_entity.pdbx_description
1 polymer ?
#
loop_
_entity_poly.entity_id
_entity_poly.type
_entity_poly.pdbx_seq_one_letter_code
_entity_poly.pdbx_strand_id
1 'polypeptide(L)' 'MEQERESPVRQLFRDAGVFVTGSTGFLGQLLLEKILRACPDVKTLFLLMRSKKGKTEAERFAEIFEGE' A
#
# COMPACT_ATOMS: atom_id res chain seq x y z
N MET A 1 -19.81 -6.94 -25.11
CA MET A 1 -18.88 -6.95 -23.97
C MET A 1 -18.32 -5.55 -23.89
N GLU A 2 -18.72 -4.77 -22.89
CA GLU A 2 -18.09 -3.47 -22.66
C GLU A 2 -16.62 -3.73 -22.34
N GLN A 3 -15.72 -3.26 -23.20
CA GLN A 3 -14.31 -3.15 -22.81
C GLN A 3 -14.27 -2.11 -21.69
N GLU A 4 -14.16 -2.58 -20.44
CA GLU A 4 -13.81 -1.69 -19.34
C GLU A 4 -12.48 -1.03 -19.68
N ARG A 5 -12.54 0.26 -20.02
CA ARG A 5 -11.34 1.06 -20.24
C ARG A 5 -10.61 1.14 -18.90
N GLU A 6 -9.38 0.63 -18.87
CA GLU A 6 -8.54 0.69 -17.69
C GLU A 6 -8.38 2.16 -17.24
N SER A 7 -8.62 2.44 -15.96
CA SER A 7 -8.51 3.81 -15.45
C SER A 7 -7.07 4.31 -15.54
N PRO A 8 -6.84 5.63 -15.73
CA PRO A 8 -5.49 6.20 -15.72
C PRO A 8 -4.70 5.86 -14.44
N VAL A 9 -5.41 5.70 -13.32
CA VAL A 9 -4.82 5.28 -12.03
C VAL A 9 -4.25 3.86 -12.11
N ARG A 10 -5.01 2.90 -12.68
CA ARG A 10 -4.52 1.53 -12.85
C ARG A 10 -3.31 1.46 -13.77
N GLN A 11 -3.34 2.22 -14.87
CA GLN A 11 -2.20 2.32 -15.80
C GLN A 11 -0.94 2.87 -15.13
N LEU A 12 -1.09 3.87 -14.25
CA LEU A 12 0.03 4.46 -13.50
C LEU A 12 0.68 3.46 -12.55
N PHE A 13 -0.12 2.61 -11.89
CA PHE A 13 0.39 1.66 -10.90
C PHE A 13 0.84 0.32 -11.48
N ARG A 14 0.49 0.02 -12.74
CA ARG A 14 0.93 -1.19 -13.44
C ARG A 14 2.47 -1.27 -13.50
N ASP A 15 3.01 -2.38 -13.03
CA ASP A 15 4.44 -2.68 -12.93
C ASP A 15 5.26 -1.68 -12.11
N ALA A 16 4.60 -0.76 -11.40
CA ALA A 16 5.26 0.32 -10.69
C ALA A 16 5.86 -0.15 -9.36
N GLY A 17 7.03 0.42 -9.04
CA GLY A 17 7.55 0.46 -7.68
C GLY A 17 7.03 1.72 -6.98
N VAL A 18 6.25 1.57 -5.92
CA VAL A 18 5.57 2.68 -5.23
C VAL A 18 6.17 2.90 -3.85
N PHE A 19 6.72 4.09 -3.61
CA PHE A 19 7.23 4.47 -2.30
C PHE A 19 6.17 5.20 -1.48
N VAL A 20 5.78 4.63 -0.34
CA VAL A 20 4.71 5.12 0.52
C VAL A 20 5.29 5.57 1.86
N THR A 21 5.04 6.82 2.22
CA THR A 21 5.32 7.38 3.55
C THR A 21 4.03 7.44 4.37
N GLY A 22 4.14 7.30 5.70
CA GLY A 22 2.96 7.37 6.56
C GLY A 22 2.04 6.15 6.45
N SER A 23 2.57 5.02 5.96
CA SER A 23 1.85 3.75 5.76
C SER A 23 1.21 3.17 7.03
N THR A 24 1.70 3.55 8.21
CA THR A 24 1.15 3.11 9.51
C THR A 24 -0.01 3.95 10.01
N GLY A 25 -0.36 5.04 9.33
CA GLY A 25 -1.52 5.87 9.68
C GLY A 25 -2.78 5.36 9.01
N PHE A 26 -3.95 5.75 9.52
CA PHE A 26 -5.26 5.32 8.99
C PHE A 26 -5.37 5.46 7.46
N LEU A 27 -5.13 6.67 6.92
CA LEU A 27 -5.21 6.90 5.47
C LEU A 27 -4.14 6.14 4.69
N GLY A 28 -2.95 5.96 5.27
CA GLY A 28 -1.86 5.20 4.65
C GLY A 28 -2.24 3.74 4.47
N GLN A 29 -2.81 3.12 5.51
CA GLN A 29 -3.29 1.74 5.43
C GLN A 29 -4.43 1.59 4.42
N LEU A 30 -5.40 2.51 4.39
CA LEU A 30 -6.47 2.53 3.38
C LEU A 30 -5.91 2.68 1.96
N LEU A 31 -4.88 3.50 1.77
CA LEU A 31 -4.23 3.64 0.47
C LEU A 31 -3.57 2.33 0.04
N LEU A 32 -2.87 1.64 0.95
CA LEU A 32 -2.25 0.34 0.67
C LEU A 32 -3.31 -0.70 0.28
N GLU A 33 -4.39 -0.79 1.06
CA GLU A 33 -5.54 -1.64 0.76
C GLU A 33 -6.10 -1.35 -0.64
N LYS A 34 -6.28 -0.07 -0.97
CA LYS A 34 -6.86 0.34 -2.25
C LYS A 34 -5.96 0.02 -3.43
N ILE A 35 -4.65 0.26 -3.30
CA ILE A 35 -3.66 -0.08 -4.34
C ILE A 35 -3.65 -1.59 -4.54
N LEU A 36 -3.53 -2.38 -3.47
CA LEU A 36 -3.49 -3.83 -3.55
C LEU A 36 -4.77 -4.44 -4.13
N ARG A 37 -5.95 -3.89 -3.82
CA ARG A 37 -7.23 -4.39 -4.34
C ARG A 37 -7.52 -3.91 -5.76
N ALA A 38 -7.28 -2.63 -6.05
CA ALA A 38 -7.71 -2.00 -7.29
C ALA A 38 -6.64 -2.00 -8.39
N CYS A 39 -5.35 -2.14 -8.05
CA CYS A 39 -4.21 -2.13 -8.97
C CYS A 39 -3.37 -3.41 -8.75
N PRO A 40 -3.90 -4.60 -9.10
CA PRO A 40 -3.26 -5.89 -8.80
C PRO A 40 -1.90 -6.07 -9.49
N ASP A 41 -1.65 -5.34 -10.58
CA ASP A 41 -0.41 -5.38 -11.36
C ASP A 41 0.71 -4.50 -10.78
N VAL A 42 0.54 -3.93 -9.58
CA VAL A 42 1.62 -3.19 -8.90
C VAL A 42 2.79 -4.13 -8.57
N LYS A 43 4.01 -3.72 -8.92
CA LYS A 43 5.18 -4.59 -8.78
C LYS A 43 5.68 -4.67 -7.34
N THR A 44 5.83 -3.53 -6.68
CA THR A 44 6.41 -3.48 -5.33
C THR A 44 5.94 -2.23 -4.58
N LEU A 45 5.54 -2.40 -3.32
CA LEU A 45 5.28 -1.31 -2.38
C LEU A 45 6.47 -1.19 -1.41
N PHE A 46 7.12 -0.03 -1.41
CA PHE A 46 8.20 0.31 -0.49
C PHE A 46 7.64 1.19 0.61
N LEU A 47 7.68 0.71 1.86
CA LEU A 47 7.09 1.42 2.99
C LEU A 47 8.16 2.08 3.85
N LEU A 48 8.12 3.41 4.01
CA LEU A 48 8.97 4.09 4.96
C LEU A 48 8.36 4.00 6.36
N MET A 49 9.07 3.31 7.25
CA MET A 49 8.65 3.16 8.63
C MET A 49 9.73 3.61 9.60
N ARG A 50 9.30 4.18 10.72
CA ARG A 50 10.17 4.58 11.82
C ARG A 50 9.87 3.71 13.03
N SER A 51 10.85 3.46 13.88
CA SER A 51 10.60 2.92 15.21
C SER A 51 9.76 3.90 16.04
N LYS A 52 9.08 3.38 17.06
CA LYS A 52 8.35 4.15 18.09
C LYS A 52 8.86 3.70 19.46
N LYS A 53 8.71 4.51 20.51
CA LYS A 53 9.09 4.09 21.87
C LYS A 53 8.40 2.77 22.22
N GLY A 54 9.20 1.73 22.47
CA GLY A 54 8.71 0.39 22.80
C GLY A 54 8.23 -0.47 21.63
N LYS A 55 8.43 -0.04 20.37
CA LYS A 55 8.13 -0.83 19.17
C LYS A 55 9.15 -0.60 18.05
N THR A 56 9.74 -1.68 17.56
CA THR A 56 10.60 -1.72 16.37
C THR A 56 9.79 -1.48 15.10
N GLU A 57 10.45 -1.09 14.02
CA GLU A 57 9.84 -0.98 12.70
C GLU A 57 9.26 -2.32 12.21
N ALA A 58 9.85 -3.46 12.58
CA ALA A 58 9.34 -4.78 12.23
C ALA A 58 8.02 -5.11 12.95
N GLU A 59 7.92 -4.81 14.25
CA GLU A 59 6.66 -4.98 15.01
C GLU A 59 5.57 -4.06 14.44
N ARG A 60 5.93 -2.81 14.11
CA ARG A 60 5.00 -1.88 13.46
C ARG A 60 4.58 -2.33 12.06
N PHE A 61 5.40 -3.13 11.37
CA PHE A 61 5.05 -3.71 10.07
C PHE A 61 3.99 -4.79 10.26
N ALA A 62 4.20 -5.70 11.21
CA ALA A 62 3.28 -6.79 11.51
C ALA A 62 1.88 -6.26 11.87
N GLU A 63 1.81 -5.20 12.68
CA GLU A 63 0.57 -4.53 13.08
C GLU A 63 -0.28 -3.99 11.91
N ILE A 64 0.30 -3.77 10.73
CA ILE A 64 -0.48 -3.34 9.54
C ILE A 64 -1.40 -4.47 9.05
N PHE A 65 -1.03 -5.72 9.31
CA PHE A 65 -1.72 -6.93 8.83
C PHE A 65 -2.41 -7.71 9.95
N GLU A 66 -2.23 -7.32 11.20
CA GLU A 66 -3.05 -7.78 12.31
C GLU A 66 -4.42 -7.11 12.19
N GLY A 67 -5.41 -7.87 11.74
CA GLY A 67 -6.79 -7.39 11.66
C GLY A 67 -7.37 -7.13 13.06
N GLU A 68 -8.18 -6.09 13.19
CA GLU A 68 -9.15 -5.97 14.29
C GLU A 68 -10.33 -6.92 14.08
#